data_AF-A0A8T4T4A2-F1
#
_entry.id   AF-A0A8T4T4A2-F1
#
_cell.length_a   1.000
_cell.length_b   1.000
_cell.length_c   1.000
_cell.angle_alpha   90.00
_cell.angle_beta   90.00
_cell.angle_gamma   90.00
#
_symmetry.space_group_name_H-M   'P 1'
#
loop_
_entity.id
_entity.type
_entity.pdbx_description
1 polymer ?
#
loop_
_entity_poly.entity_id
_entity_poly.type
_entity_poly.pdbx_seq_one_letter_code
_entity_poly.pdbx_strand_id
1 'polypeptide(L)'
;MNQEQMTTRKQKGYDIAKNSKITKTTKGWQVPSQTGQGAYTVISNGFEASCTCPDYETRKSKCKHVWAVELIVTKEVDTNGNVTITQTVRKTYSQDWKSYNLSQQVEKDQFMKLLAGITANIRNPAYSFGRPTNPLSDTIYSMIFKVYSGFSGRRFASDLSNAEQKNYVEKKVPYNSMFDYFGKKEITSLLADMVVLTSLPLRTVEKDFAIDSTGFATTNFQRWFSFKHGRELSTRRWVKCHFMTGTKSNIVSSVKITTEFDNDSPELPELVKTTAEHFDMKEVSADKAYLGKENLQTINDVGASPYIPFKSNSQPNGNGMLWKKLYHYFMLKNEEFMQHYHKRSNAETTVHMIKSKFGDRVRSKNWTAQVNEVLCKVICHNIVVVIHEMNELGISPSFALIQESTANITQEI
;
A
#
# COMPACT_ATOMS: atom_id res chain seq x y z
N MET A 1 7.87 43.70 -7.67
CA MET A 1 8.37 42.41 -7.13
C MET A 1 8.38 41.42 -8.29
N ASN A 2 9.48 40.69 -8.53
CA ASN A 2 9.58 39.76 -9.68
C ASN A 2 8.59 38.60 -9.51
N GLN A 3 7.90 38.19 -10.60
CA GLN A 3 6.90 37.10 -10.58
C GLN A 3 7.47 35.81 -9.99
N GLU A 4 8.70 35.46 -10.33
CA GLU A 4 9.41 34.27 -9.87
C GLU A 4 9.63 34.24 -8.34
N GLN A 5 9.84 35.41 -7.71
CA GLN A 5 9.97 35.54 -6.26
C GLN A 5 8.62 35.39 -5.55
N MET A 6 7.51 35.81 -6.17
CA MET A 6 6.16 35.55 -5.65
C MET A 6 5.86 34.05 -5.66
N THR A 7 6.14 33.37 -6.78
CA THR A 7 5.87 31.93 -6.94
C THR A 7 6.63 31.11 -5.88
N THR A 8 7.89 31.44 -5.66
CA THR A 8 8.73 30.77 -4.65
C THR A 8 8.22 30.99 -3.22
N ARG A 9 7.70 32.19 -2.90
CA ARG A 9 7.13 32.48 -1.56
C ARG A 9 5.81 31.77 -1.33
N LYS A 10 4.96 31.70 -2.36
CA LYS A 10 3.70 30.96 -2.32
C LYS A 10 3.95 29.46 -2.10
N GLN A 11 4.94 28.89 -2.80
CA GLN A 11 5.34 27.49 -2.62
C GLN A 11 5.82 27.21 -1.19
N LYS A 12 6.68 28.07 -0.63
CA LYS A 12 7.12 27.93 0.77
C LYS A 12 5.96 28.07 1.77
N GLY A 13 4.95 28.89 1.47
CA GLY A 13 3.73 28.98 2.27
C GLY A 13 2.92 27.68 2.24
N TYR A 14 2.83 27.04 1.07
CA TYR A 14 2.21 25.72 0.91
C TYR A 14 2.92 24.65 1.74
N ASP A 15 4.26 24.64 1.72
CA ASP A 15 5.06 23.70 2.50
C ASP A 15 4.85 23.87 4.01
N ILE A 16 4.70 25.12 4.49
CA ILE A 16 4.42 25.41 5.91
C ILE A 16 3.01 24.91 6.28
N ALA A 17 2.00 25.21 5.46
CA ALA A 17 0.63 24.76 5.70
C ALA A 17 0.51 23.23 5.73
N LYS A 18 1.27 22.53 4.87
CA LYS A 18 1.25 21.07 4.78
C LYS A 18 2.00 20.39 5.93
N ASN A 19 3.15 20.93 6.32
CA ASN A 19 4.09 20.22 7.21
C ASN A 19 4.09 20.75 8.65
N SER A 20 3.43 21.86 8.95
CA SER A 20 3.52 22.52 10.26
C SER A 20 2.15 22.82 10.88
N LYS A 21 2.07 22.74 12.21
CA LYS A 21 0.83 23.02 12.95
C LYS A 21 0.63 24.53 13.10
N ILE A 22 -0.38 25.08 12.40
CA ILE A 22 -0.81 26.47 12.53
C ILE A 22 -1.96 26.53 13.54
N THR A 23 -1.86 27.41 14.54
CA THR A 23 -2.83 27.47 15.65
C THR A 23 -3.53 28.82 15.70
N LYS A 24 -4.86 28.84 15.81
CA LYS A 24 -5.65 30.07 15.98
C LYS A 24 -5.62 30.49 17.46
N THR A 25 -5.27 31.74 17.74
CA THR A 25 -5.26 32.35 19.07
C THR A 25 -6.17 33.59 19.11
N THR A 26 -6.40 34.15 20.30
CA THR A 26 -7.19 35.39 20.48
C THR A 26 -6.58 36.60 19.78
N LYS A 27 -5.27 36.58 19.49
CA LYS A 27 -4.52 37.68 18.86
C LYS A 27 -4.24 37.46 17.36
N GLY A 28 -4.67 36.34 16.78
CA GLY A 28 -4.38 35.96 15.38
C GLY A 28 -3.90 34.52 15.23
N TRP A 29 -3.29 34.20 14.09
CA TRP A 29 -2.80 32.85 13.76
C TRP A 29 -1.31 32.72 14.06
N GLN A 30 -0.92 31.73 14.84
CA GLN A 30 0.49 31.41 15.05
C GLN A 30 0.99 30.43 13.98
N VAL A 31 1.99 30.88 13.24
CA VAL A 31 2.65 30.12 12.17
C VAL A 31 4.11 29.89 12.54
N PRO A 32 4.59 28.65 12.62
CA PRO A 32 5.97 28.36 12.99
C PRO A 32 6.97 28.80 11.90
N SER A 33 8.16 29.17 12.33
CA SER A 33 9.28 29.49 11.46
C SER A 33 9.80 28.24 10.76
N GLN A 34 10.10 28.36 9.47
CA GLN A 34 10.62 27.25 8.67
C GLN A 34 12.10 26.96 8.93
N THR A 35 12.86 27.93 9.46
CA THR A 35 14.33 27.85 9.61
C THR A 35 14.80 28.00 11.05
N GLY A 36 13.89 28.18 12.02
CA GLY A 36 14.22 28.35 13.43
C GLY A 36 13.10 27.84 14.33
N GLN A 37 13.29 27.94 15.65
CA GLN A 37 12.33 27.43 16.65
C GLN A 37 11.23 28.42 17.07
N GLY A 38 11.19 29.62 16.47
CA GLY A 38 10.19 30.65 16.78
C GLY A 38 8.89 30.50 15.97
N ALA A 39 7.83 31.20 16.39
CA ALA A 39 6.58 31.34 15.65
C ALA A 39 6.25 32.81 15.41
N TYR A 40 5.55 33.10 14.30
CA TYR A 40 5.11 34.44 13.93
C TYR A 40 3.59 34.53 13.99
N THR A 41 3.07 35.69 14.38
CA THR A 41 1.64 35.94 14.45
C THR A 41 1.17 36.58 13.15
N VAL A 42 0.18 35.97 12.51
CA VAL A 42 -0.51 36.47 11.32
C VAL A 42 -1.90 36.94 11.74
N ILE A 43 -2.17 38.23 11.59
CA ILE A 43 -3.49 38.81 11.81
C ILE A 43 -4.12 38.96 10.43
N SER A 44 -5.23 38.25 10.19
CA SER A 44 -5.96 38.35 8.93
C SER A 44 -7.43 38.56 9.22
N ASN A 45 -7.99 39.63 8.67
CA ASN A 45 -9.43 39.92 8.69
C ASN A 45 -10.13 39.48 7.38
N GLY A 46 -9.40 38.79 6.50
CA GLY A 46 -9.88 38.31 5.21
C GLY A 46 -9.66 39.27 4.04
N PHE A 47 -9.49 40.58 4.25
CA PHE A 47 -9.18 41.54 3.19
C PHE A 47 -7.73 42.03 3.31
N GLU A 48 -7.28 42.23 4.54
CA GLU A 48 -5.93 42.62 4.89
C GLU A 48 -5.32 41.56 5.81
N ALA A 49 -4.08 41.20 5.51
CA ALA A 49 -3.31 40.26 6.31
C ALA A 49 -1.95 40.86 6.65
N SER A 50 -1.64 40.92 7.94
CA SER A 50 -0.36 41.36 8.47
C SER A 50 0.34 40.23 9.21
N CYS A 51 1.68 40.25 9.20
CA CYS A 51 2.48 39.23 9.85
C CYS A 51 3.63 39.87 10.62
N THR A 52 3.90 39.38 11.83
CA THR A 52 5.01 39.83 12.69
C THR A 52 6.37 39.25 12.28
N CYS A 53 6.53 38.82 11.03
CA CYS A 53 7.80 38.23 10.58
C CYS A 53 8.68 39.30 9.93
N PRO A 54 10.02 39.23 10.05
CA PRO A 54 10.92 40.23 9.49
C PRO A 54 10.75 40.45 7.98
N ASP A 55 10.40 39.38 7.26
CA ASP A 55 10.11 39.40 5.81
C ASP A 55 8.94 40.33 5.47
N TYR A 56 7.88 40.32 6.28
CA TYR A 56 6.69 41.16 6.09
C TYR A 56 6.95 42.60 6.54
N GLU A 57 7.68 42.81 7.64
CA GLU A 57 8.03 44.15 8.14
C GLU A 57 8.89 44.93 7.13
N THR A 58 9.86 44.26 6.50
CA THR A 58 10.77 44.90 5.55
C THR A 58 10.08 45.17 4.20
N ARG A 59 9.19 44.27 3.76
CA ARG A 59 8.68 44.29 2.38
C ARG A 59 7.21 44.70 2.25
N LYS A 60 6.48 44.84 3.36
CA LYS A 60 5.04 45.18 3.43
C LYS A 60 4.18 44.47 2.37
N SER A 61 4.50 43.21 2.08
CA SER A 61 3.86 42.38 1.05
C SER A 61 3.69 40.96 1.56
N LYS A 62 2.79 40.19 0.92
CA LYS A 62 2.43 38.83 1.38
C LYS A 62 3.67 37.95 1.56
N CYS A 63 3.95 37.60 2.81
CA CYS A 63 5.02 36.69 3.18
C CYS A 63 4.52 35.24 3.15
N LYS A 64 5.44 34.27 3.25
CA LYS A 64 5.11 32.84 3.25
C LYS A 64 4.14 32.42 4.36
N HIS A 65 4.16 33.09 5.52
CA HIS A 65 3.26 32.78 6.64
C HIS A 65 1.83 33.27 6.37
N VAL A 66 1.66 34.41 5.70
CA VAL A 66 0.34 34.90 5.23
C VAL A 66 -0.24 33.94 4.21
N TRP A 67 0.57 33.49 3.24
CA TRP A 67 0.16 32.46 2.28
C TRP A 67 -0.25 31.15 2.96
N ALA A 68 0.48 30.71 3.99
CA ALA A 68 0.16 29.50 4.72
C ALA A 68 -1.20 29.58 5.45
N VAL A 69 -1.52 30.74 6.04
CA VAL A 69 -2.83 30.97 6.70
C VAL A 69 -3.97 31.07 5.69
N GLU A 70 -3.76 31.76 4.56
CA GLU A 70 -4.74 31.84 3.47
C GLU A 70 -5.05 30.46 2.85
N LEU A 71 -4.10 29.52 2.87
CA LEU A 71 -4.29 28.16 2.35
C LEU A 71 -5.08 27.26 3.31
N ILE A 72 -5.02 27.51 4.62
CA ILE A 72 -5.79 26.76 5.63
C ILE A 72 -7.21 27.31 5.77
N VAL A 73 -7.41 28.59 5.43
CA VAL A 73 -8.69 29.30 5.44
C VAL A 73 -9.28 29.28 4.03
N THR A 74 -10.08 28.25 3.70
CA THR A 74 -10.83 28.25 2.44
C THR A 74 -12.05 29.16 2.58
N LYS A 75 -12.23 30.09 1.63
CA LYS A 75 -13.41 30.96 1.57
C LYS A 75 -14.36 30.45 0.50
N GLU A 76 -15.57 30.09 0.89
CA GLU A 76 -16.69 30.01 -0.03
C GLU A 76 -17.52 31.28 0.12
N VAL A 77 -17.84 31.92 -1.00
CA VAL A 77 -18.70 33.11 -1.02
C VAL A 77 -19.99 32.71 -1.69
N ASP A 78 -21.09 32.70 -0.93
CA ASP A 78 -22.42 32.46 -1.48
C ASP A 78 -22.82 33.57 -2.46
N THR A 79 -23.79 33.32 -3.33
CA THR A 79 -24.36 34.31 -4.25
C THR A 79 -24.88 35.59 -3.58
N ASN A 80 -25.04 35.58 -2.25
CA ASN A 80 -25.46 36.71 -1.43
C ASN A 80 -24.30 37.47 -0.76
N GLY A 81 -23.03 37.16 -1.08
CA GLY A 81 -21.85 37.86 -0.56
C GLY A 81 -21.42 37.46 0.86
N ASN A 82 -22.03 36.43 1.44
CA ASN A 82 -21.63 35.88 2.74
C ASN A 82 -20.38 35.00 2.59
N VAL A 83 -19.38 35.22 3.44
CA VAL A 83 -18.09 34.53 3.40
C VAL A 83 -18.06 33.45 4.48
N THR A 84 -18.03 32.17 4.07
CA THR A 84 -17.87 31.03 4.98
C THR A 84 -16.39 30.66 5.05
N ILE A 85 -15.83 30.61 6.27
CA ILE A 85 -14.42 30.25 6.53
C ILE A 85 -14.33 28.78 6.93
N THR A 86 -13.86 27.92 6.03
CA THR A 86 -13.65 26.49 6.31
C THR A 86 -12.20 26.25 6.72
N GLN A 87 -11.98 25.62 7.89
CA GLN A 87 -10.66 25.23 8.37
C GLN A 87 -10.38 23.77 8.02
N THR A 88 -9.29 23.50 7.29
CA THR A 88 -8.81 22.12 7.07
C THR A 88 -8.17 21.59 8.35
N VAL A 89 -8.98 21.13 9.30
CA VAL A 89 -8.51 20.46 10.52
C VAL A 89 -7.94 19.10 10.12
N ARG A 90 -6.71 18.79 10.54
CA ARG A 90 -6.16 17.43 10.44
C ARG A 90 -7.09 16.48 11.18
N LYS A 91 -7.89 15.71 10.44
CA LYS A 91 -8.74 14.66 11.02
C LYS A 91 -7.83 13.69 11.75
N THR A 92 -7.97 13.65 13.08
CA THR A 92 -7.32 12.66 13.92
C THR A 92 -8.38 11.61 14.17
N TYR A 93 -8.20 10.41 13.61
CA TYR A 93 -9.12 9.31 13.82
C TYR A 93 -8.85 8.71 15.21
N SER A 94 -9.89 8.51 15.99
CA SER A 94 -9.78 7.80 17.27
C SER A 94 -9.48 6.33 16.99
N GLN A 95 -8.37 5.82 17.52
CA GLN A 95 -8.01 4.41 17.42
C GLN A 95 -8.43 3.67 18.69
N ASP A 96 -8.97 2.45 18.55
CA ASP A 96 -9.17 1.55 19.69
C ASP A 96 -7.82 1.02 20.17
N TRP A 97 -7.19 1.79 21.06
CA TRP A 97 -5.89 1.47 21.63
C TRP A 97 -5.88 0.15 22.40
N LYS A 98 -7.01 -0.28 22.98
CA LYS A 98 -7.07 -1.52 23.75
C LYS A 98 -6.93 -2.71 22.81
N SER A 99 -7.73 -2.74 21.75
CA SER A 99 -7.69 -3.79 20.74
C SER A 99 -6.36 -3.80 19.98
N TYR A 100 -5.87 -2.63 19.58
CA TYR A 100 -4.56 -2.49 18.93
C TYR A 100 -3.41 -3.04 19.78
N ASN A 101 -3.33 -2.66 21.06
CA ASN A 101 -2.28 -3.13 21.96
C ASN A 101 -2.37 -4.64 22.20
N LEU A 102 -3.59 -5.18 22.30
CA LEU A 102 -3.79 -6.62 22.42
C LEU A 102 -3.26 -7.35 21.18
N SER A 103 -3.62 -6.88 19.97
CA SER A 103 -3.12 -7.46 18.71
C SER A 103 -1.60 -7.49 18.66
N GLN A 104 -0.94 -6.39 19.05
CA GLN A 104 0.53 -6.30 19.08
C GLN A 104 1.16 -7.29 20.08
N GLN A 105 0.55 -7.50 21.26
CA GLN A 105 1.08 -8.41 22.28
C GLN A 105 0.96 -9.88 21.89
N VAL A 106 -0.14 -10.27 21.23
CA VAL A 106 -0.42 -11.66 20.86
C VAL A 106 0.07 -12.02 19.46
N GLU A 107 0.56 -11.04 18.71
CA GLU A 107 0.78 -11.15 17.27
C GLU A 107 1.64 -12.35 16.87
N LYS A 108 2.82 -12.51 17.48
CA LYS A 108 3.74 -13.59 17.08
C LYS A 108 3.16 -14.97 17.36
N ASP A 109 2.45 -15.13 18.48
CA ASP A 109 1.84 -16.41 18.84
C ASP A 109 0.68 -16.76 17.91
N GLN A 110 -0.21 -15.80 17.64
CA GLN A 110 -1.28 -15.97 16.66
C GLN A 110 -0.75 -16.18 15.24
N PHE A 111 0.29 -15.46 14.85
CA PHE A 111 0.93 -15.60 13.55
C PHE A 111 1.41 -17.03 13.31
N MET A 112 2.13 -17.61 14.28
CA MET A 112 2.60 -18.99 14.20
C MET A 112 1.43 -19.98 14.09
N LYS A 113 0.39 -19.79 14.90
CA LYS A 113 -0.80 -20.66 14.89
C LYS A 113 -1.57 -20.58 13.57
N LEU A 114 -1.83 -19.39 13.06
CA LEU A 114 -2.55 -19.19 11.80
C LEU A 114 -1.73 -19.73 10.62
N LEU A 115 -0.42 -19.44 10.60
CA LEU A 115 0.47 -19.94 9.56
C LEU A 115 0.47 -21.47 9.52
N ALA A 116 0.51 -22.14 10.67
CA ALA A 116 0.43 -23.61 10.75
C ALA A 116 -0.86 -24.13 10.11
N GLY A 117 -2.01 -23.51 10.44
CA GLY A 117 -3.31 -23.88 9.86
C GLY A 117 -3.37 -23.65 8.35
N ILE A 118 -2.77 -22.56 7.85
CA ILE A 118 -2.69 -22.26 6.41
C ILE A 118 -1.82 -23.30 5.69
N THR A 119 -0.64 -23.63 6.23
CA THR A 119 0.31 -24.54 5.58
C THR A 119 -0.04 -26.01 5.72
N ALA A 120 -0.86 -26.39 6.70
CA ALA A 120 -1.30 -27.77 6.90
C ALA A 120 -2.08 -28.33 5.69
N ASN A 121 -2.71 -27.46 4.90
CA ASN A 121 -3.46 -27.84 3.70
C ASN A 121 -2.58 -28.10 2.46
N ILE A 122 -1.28 -27.83 2.55
CA ILE A 122 -0.34 -28.01 1.44
C ILE A 122 -0.03 -29.51 1.30
N ARG A 123 -0.44 -30.10 0.17
CA ARG A 123 -0.15 -31.50 -0.14
C ARG A 123 1.35 -31.72 -0.35
N ASN A 124 1.90 -32.69 0.37
CA ASN A 124 3.28 -33.10 0.18
C ASN A 124 3.42 -33.93 -1.10
N PRO A 125 4.45 -33.68 -1.94
CA PRO A 125 4.70 -34.51 -3.10
C PRO A 125 5.03 -35.95 -2.66
N ALA A 126 4.59 -36.93 -3.45
CA ALA A 126 4.90 -38.33 -3.19
C ALA A 126 6.41 -38.54 -3.19
N TYR A 127 6.92 -39.16 -2.13
CA TYR A 127 8.33 -39.51 -2.04
C TYR A 127 8.65 -40.62 -3.04
N SER A 128 9.75 -40.47 -3.78
CA SER A 128 10.22 -41.47 -4.75
C SER A 128 11.43 -42.25 -4.22
N PHE A 129 12.63 -41.73 -4.41
CA PHE A 129 13.88 -42.39 -4.02
C PHE A 129 14.97 -41.35 -3.67
N GLY A 130 15.88 -41.69 -2.76
CA GLY A 130 17.02 -40.85 -2.37
C GLY A 130 16.97 -40.37 -0.92
N ARG A 131 17.45 -39.14 -0.66
CA ARG A 131 17.37 -38.54 0.68
C ARG A 131 15.93 -38.08 0.94
N PRO A 132 15.29 -38.47 2.07
CA PRO A 132 13.97 -37.98 2.41
C PRO A 132 13.90 -36.45 2.37
N THR A 133 13.00 -35.93 1.53
CA THR A 133 12.75 -34.50 1.44
C THR A 133 11.99 -34.05 2.68
N ASN A 134 12.21 -32.81 3.12
CA ASN A 134 11.37 -32.24 4.17
C ASN A 134 9.94 -32.05 3.62
N PRO A 135 8.90 -32.15 4.48
CA PRO A 135 7.55 -31.81 4.09
C PRO A 135 7.49 -30.43 3.45
N LEU A 136 6.72 -30.31 2.37
CA LEU A 136 6.51 -29.05 1.66
C LEU A 136 5.78 -28.06 2.58
N SER A 137 4.77 -28.52 3.33
CA SER A 137 4.07 -27.75 4.37
C SER A 137 5.04 -27.08 5.34
N ASP A 138 5.93 -27.87 5.96
CA ASP A 138 6.92 -27.39 6.93
C ASP A 138 7.94 -26.44 6.30
N THR A 139 8.30 -26.70 5.03
CA THR A 139 9.24 -25.87 4.29
C THR A 139 8.63 -24.49 4.00
N ILE A 140 7.38 -24.44 3.52
CA ILE A 140 6.67 -23.19 3.27
C ILE A 140 6.41 -22.42 4.57
N TYR A 141 6.00 -23.12 5.64
CA TYR A 141 5.88 -22.55 6.98
C TYR A 141 7.20 -21.89 7.40
N SER A 142 8.32 -22.61 7.26
CA SER A 142 9.65 -22.11 7.61
C SER A 142 10.05 -20.90 6.77
N MET A 143 9.76 -20.89 5.47
CA MET A 143 10.06 -19.78 4.57
C MET A 143 9.34 -18.49 4.99
N ILE A 144 8.02 -18.57 5.22
CA ILE A 144 7.20 -17.43 5.61
C ILE A 144 7.59 -16.95 7.02
N PHE A 145 7.73 -17.87 7.97
CA PHE A 145 8.08 -17.52 9.35
C PHE A 145 9.50 -16.93 9.46
N LYS A 146 10.44 -17.38 8.63
CA LYS A 146 11.77 -16.75 8.53
C LYS A 146 11.65 -15.30 8.06
N VAL A 147 10.81 -15.01 7.07
CA VAL A 147 10.60 -13.64 6.57
C VAL A 147 9.94 -12.77 7.63
N TYR A 148 8.93 -13.29 8.32
CA TYR A 148 8.30 -12.64 9.47
C TYR A 148 9.32 -12.28 10.57
N SER A 149 10.24 -13.19 10.90
CA SER A 149 11.22 -12.98 11.98
C SER A 149 12.23 -11.85 11.71
N GLY A 150 12.48 -11.51 10.44
CA GLY A 150 13.55 -10.59 10.04
C GLY A 150 14.99 -11.09 10.29
N PHE A 151 15.16 -12.26 10.92
CA PHE A 151 16.45 -12.81 11.30
C PHE A 151 17.20 -13.49 10.13
N SER A 152 18.48 -13.77 10.36
CA SER A 152 19.26 -14.63 9.48
C SER A 152 18.83 -16.09 9.63
N GLY A 153 19.02 -16.93 8.61
CA GLY A 153 18.61 -18.34 8.66
C GLY A 153 19.20 -19.12 9.85
N ARG A 154 20.41 -18.77 10.28
CA ARG A 154 21.05 -19.39 11.46
C ARG A 154 20.37 -18.97 12.77
N ARG A 155 20.07 -17.67 12.93
CA ARG A 155 19.40 -17.15 14.14
C ARG A 155 17.94 -17.56 14.23
N PHE A 156 17.29 -17.75 13.09
CA PHE A 156 15.92 -18.27 12.99
C PHE A 156 15.78 -19.73 13.47
N ALA A 157 16.87 -20.49 13.56
CA ALA A 157 16.81 -21.91 13.94
C ALA A 157 16.19 -22.15 15.32
N SER A 158 16.28 -21.20 16.27
CA SER A 158 15.62 -21.30 17.57
C SER A 158 14.10 -21.09 17.47
N ASP A 159 13.66 -20.14 16.66
CA ASP A 159 12.23 -19.90 16.41
C ASP A 159 11.57 -21.13 15.79
N LEU A 160 12.26 -21.80 14.86
CA LEU A 160 11.76 -23.03 14.25
C LEU A 160 11.72 -24.21 15.22
N SER A 161 12.68 -24.31 16.15
CA SER A 161 12.62 -25.30 17.24
C SER A 161 11.42 -25.06 18.16
N ASN A 162 11.06 -23.80 18.44
CA ASN A 162 9.87 -23.50 19.21
C ASN A 162 8.59 -23.86 18.45
N ALA A 163 8.56 -23.72 17.13
CA ALA A 163 7.44 -24.13 16.29
C ALA A 163 7.26 -25.66 16.29
N GLU A 164 8.35 -26.42 16.22
CA GLU A 164 8.37 -27.88 16.31
C GLU A 164 7.86 -28.35 17.69
N GLN A 165 8.33 -27.75 18.79
CA GLN A 165 7.84 -28.05 20.14
C GLN A 165 6.34 -27.77 20.33
N LYS A 166 5.80 -26.79 19.60
CA LYS A 166 4.36 -26.47 19.57
C LYS A 166 3.55 -27.31 18.58
N ASN A 167 4.18 -28.27 17.89
CA ASN A 167 3.58 -29.10 16.84
C ASN A 167 2.99 -28.28 15.67
N TYR A 168 3.57 -27.13 15.34
CA TYR A 168 3.19 -26.35 14.17
C TYR A 168 3.87 -26.81 12.88
N VAL A 169 4.98 -27.53 13.02
CA VAL A 169 5.68 -28.23 11.94
C VAL A 169 6.00 -29.64 12.43
N GLU A 170 5.96 -30.61 11.52
CA GLU A 170 6.32 -32.00 11.85
C GLU A 170 7.83 -32.12 12.07
N LYS A 171 8.61 -31.40 11.26
CA LYS A 171 10.07 -31.47 11.29
C LYS A 171 10.72 -30.11 11.16
N LYS A 172 11.74 -29.87 11.98
CA LYS A 172 12.64 -28.72 11.83
C LYS A 172 13.40 -28.77 10.50
N VAL A 173 13.03 -27.88 9.58
CA VAL A 173 13.70 -27.70 8.28
C VAL A 173 15.06 -27.03 8.46
N PRO A 174 16.16 -27.64 7.97
CA PRO A 174 17.48 -27.00 7.97
C PRO A 174 17.48 -25.70 7.14
N TYR A 175 18.17 -24.67 7.63
CA TYR A 175 18.14 -23.35 6.98
C TYR A 175 18.66 -23.36 5.53
N ASN A 176 19.65 -24.21 5.21
CA ASN A 176 20.14 -24.37 3.84
C ASN A 176 19.04 -24.91 2.92
N SER A 177 18.39 -26.00 3.34
CA SER A 177 17.30 -26.60 2.57
C SER A 177 16.15 -25.62 2.37
N MET A 178 15.78 -24.85 3.40
CA MET A 178 14.78 -23.79 3.26
C MET A 178 15.20 -22.74 2.20
N PHE A 179 16.47 -22.32 2.17
CA PHE A 179 16.96 -21.36 1.17
C PHE A 179 16.98 -21.92 -0.26
N ASP A 180 17.22 -23.22 -0.43
CA ASP A 180 17.14 -23.86 -1.74
C ASP A 180 15.72 -23.75 -2.33
N TYR A 181 14.69 -23.85 -1.47
CA TYR A 181 13.29 -23.73 -1.89
C TYR A 181 12.88 -22.31 -2.29
N PHE A 182 13.51 -21.26 -1.72
CA PHE A 182 13.32 -19.90 -2.24
C PHE A 182 13.69 -19.82 -3.73
N GLY A 183 14.66 -20.59 -4.21
CA GLY A 183 15.07 -20.60 -5.61
C GLY A 183 14.15 -21.37 -6.58
N LYS A 184 13.15 -22.11 -6.09
CA LYS A 184 12.30 -22.97 -6.91
C LYS A 184 11.13 -22.20 -7.52
N LYS A 185 10.94 -22.32 -8.84
CA LYS A 185 9.86 -21.66 -9.58
C LYS A 185 8.48 -22.23 -9.25
N GLU A 186 8.39 -23.53 -8.98
CA GLU A 186 7.16 -24.21 -8.57
C GLU A 186 6.55 -23.63 -7.29
N ILE A 187 7.39 -23.04 -6.43
CA ILE A 187 6.96 -22.41 -5.17
C ILE A 187 6.37 -21.02 -5.42
N THR A 188 6.72 -20.36 -6.52
CA THR A 188 6.26 -19.01 -6.82
C THR A 188 4.75 -18.96 -7.05
N SER A 189 4.19 -19.89 -7.83
CA SER A 189 2.74 -19.97 -8.03
C SER A 189 2.02 -20.28 -6.72
N LEU A 190 2.52 -21.25 -5.96
CA LEU A 190 1.96 -21.60 -4.65
C LEU A 190 1.92 -20.40 -3.69
N LEU A 191 3.00 -19.62 -3.60
CA LEU A 191 3.04 -18.43 -2.74
C LEU A 191 2.10 -17.32 -3.24
N ALA A 192 1.91 -17.17 -4.55
CA ALA A 192 0.94 -16.23 -5.11
C ALA A 192 -0.49 -16.63 -4.73
N ASP A 193 -0.84 -17.92 -4.86
CA ASP A 193 -2.14 -18.45 -4.44
C ASP A 193 -2.35 -18.29 -2.92
N MET A 194 -1.29 -18.43 -2.13
CA MET A 194 -1.34 -18.18 -0.69
C MET A 194 -1.60 -16.71 -0.32
N VAL A 195 -1.18 -15.74 -1.14
CA VAL A 195 -1.56 -14.33 -0.93
C VAL A 195 -3.06 -14.17 -1.05
N VAL A 196 -3.67 -14.78 -2.06
CA VAL A 196 -5.13 -14.79 -2.22
C VAL A 196 -5.79 -15.48 -1.04
N LEU A 197 -5.37 -16.70 -0.69
CA LEU A 197 -5.91 -17.48 0.44
C LEU A 197 -5.87 -16.70 1.76
N THR A 198 -4.77 -16.00 2.04
CA THR A 198 -4.62 -15.23 3.28
C THR A 198 -5.48 -13.97 3.33
N SER A 199 -6.04 -13.53 2.20
CA SER A 199 -6.95 -12.38 2.12
C SER A 199 -8.43 -12.75 2.34
N LEU A 200 -8.80 -14.01 2.08
CA LEU A 200 -10.19 -14.48 2.10
C LEU A 200 -10.96 -14.30 3.42
N PRO A 201 -10.34 -14.33 4.62
CA PRO A 201 -11.06 -14.07 5.86
C PRO A 201 -11.77 -12.71 5.91
N LEU A 202 -11.33 -11.74 5.10
CA LEU A 202 -11.87 -10.38 5.06
C LEU A 202 -12.76 -10.11 3.85
N ARG A 203 -13.15 -11.16 3.11
CA ARG A 203 -13.96 -11.04 1.88
C ARG A 203 -15.30 -10.32 2.06
N THR A 204 -15.92 -10.44 3.23
CA THR A 204 -17.22 -9.81 3.53
C THR A 204 -17.06 -8.38 4.03
N VAL A 205 -15.85 -8.03 4.49
CA VAL A 205 -15.50 -6.73 5.07
C VAL A 205 -15.05 -5.76 3.98
N GLU A 206 -14.23 -6.24 3.04
CA GLU A 206 -13.71 -5.45 1.93
C GLU A 206 -14.68 -5.38 0.76
N LYS A 207 -14.86 -4.16 0.26
CA LYS A 207 -15.67 -3.89 -0.95
C LYS A 207 -14.99 -2.91 -1.89
N ASP A 208 -14.16 -2.03 -1.34
CA ASP A 208 -13.48 -0.97 -2.08
C ASP A 208 -11.99 -1.26 -2.10
N PHE A 209 -11.39 -1.22 -3.28
CA PHE A 209 -10.00 -1.61 -3.49
C PHE A 209 -9.17 -0.47 -4.07
N ALA A 210 -7.86 -0.52 -3.84
CA ALA A 210 -6.90 0.36 -4.47
C ALA A 210 -5.74 -0.47 -5.05
N ILE A 211 -5.25 -0.05 -6.21
CA ILE A 211 -4.08 -0.65 -6.86
C ILE A 211 -2.92 0.34 -6.85
N ASP A 212 -1.74 -0.17 -6.53
CA ASP A 212 -0.48 0.55 -6.64
C ASP A 212 0.67 -0.43 -6.87
N SER A 213 1.84 0.11 -7.19
CA SER A 213 3.07 -0.65 -7.31
C SER A 213 4.12 -0.17 -6.31
N THR A 214 5.02 -1.06 -5.90
CA THR A 214 6.13 -0.68 -5.04
C THR A 214 7.41 -1.46 -5.34
N GLY A 215 8.54 -0.77 -5.32
CA GLY A 215 9.86 -1.38 -5.49
C GLY A 215 10.45 -1.85 -4.15
N PHE A 216 10.95 -3.08 -4.13
CA PHE A 216 11.84 -3.59 -3.08
C PHE A 216 13.28 -3.57 -3.55
N ALA A 217 14.16 -2.93 -2.78
CA ALA A 217 15.56 -2.76 -3.17
C ALA A 217 16.32 -4.09 -3.05
N THR A 218 17.06 -4.48 -4.08
CA THR A 218 17.92 -5.66 -4.04
C THR A 218 19.32 -5.31 -3.53
N THR A 219 20.12 -6.33 -3.23
CA THR A 219 21.56 -6.16 -2.95
C THR A 219 22.40 -5.99 -4.22
N ASN A 220 21.81 -6.16 -5.41
CA ASN A 220 22.50 -6.10 -6.68
C ASN A 220 22.51 -4.66 -7.20
N PHE A 221 23.68 -4.20 -7.63
CA PHE A 221 23.86 -2.90 -8.26
C PHE A 221 24.08 -3.11 -9.76
N GLN A 222 23.40 -2.32 -10.58
CA GLN A 222 23.64 -2.25 -12.01
C GLN A 222 24.44 -0.98 -12.30
N ARG A 223 25.57 -1.15 -12.98
CA ARG A 223 26.45 -0.06 -13.43
C ARG A 223 26.31 0.06 -14.94
N TRP A 224 26.00 1.25 -15.43
CA TRP A 224 26.03 1.54 -16.86
C TRP A 224 26.57 2.93 -17.13
N PHE A 225 27.25 3.09 -18.26
CA PHE A 225 27.73 4.39 -18.69
C PHE A 225 26.61 5.13 -19.43
N SER A 226 26.14 6.25 -18.87
CA SER A 226 25.12 7.06 -19.52
C SER A 226 25.79 8.02 -20.51
N PHE A 227 25.81 7.66 -21.79
CA PHE A 227 26.36 8.52 -22.86
C PHE A 227 25.73 9.93 -22.85
N LYS A 228 24.41 10.02 -22.60
CA LYS A 228 23.67 11.29 -22.47
C LYS A 228 24.13 12.19 -21.32
N HIS A 229 24.73 11.62 -20.27
CA HIS A 229 25.11 12.34 -19.05
C HIS A 229 26.61 12.28 -18.76
N GLY A 230 27.41 11.71 -19.67
CA GLY A 230 28.87 11.62 -19.55
C GLY A 230 29.38 10.98 -18.25
N ARG A 231 28.56 10.16 -17.58
CA ARG A 231 28.89 9.61 -16.26
C ARG A 231 28.46 8.16 -16.13
N GLU A 232 29.23 7.41 -15.36
CA GLU A 232 28.86 6.08 -14.90
C GLU A 232 27.74 6.22 -13.86
N LEU A 233 26.59 5.60 -14.14
CA LEU A 233 25.47 5.51 -13.22
C LEU A 233 25.49 4.13 -12.57
N SER A 234 25.57 4.11 -11.23
CA SER A 234 25.39 2.89 -10.43
C SER A 234 24.05 3.01 -9.72
N THR A 235 23.08 2.18 -10.09
CA THR A 235 21.76 2.16 -9.45
C THR A 235 21.50 0.78 -8.86
N ARG A 236 20.76 0.72 -7.75
CA ARG A 236 20.29 -0.57 -7.22
C ARG A 236 19.21 -1.11 -8.13
N ARG A 237 19.22 -2.42 -8.36
CA ARG A 237 18.09 -3.12 -9.00
C ARG A 237 16.94 -3.27 -8.01
N TRP A 238 15.72 -3.32 -8.52
CA TRP A 238 14.48 -3.39 -7.76
C TRP A 238 13.64 -4.58 -8.21
N VAL A 239 12.96 -5.19 -7.25
CA VAL A 239 11.86 -6.13 -7.53
C VAL A 239 10.57 -5.33 -7.39
N LYS A 240 9.80 -5.22 -8.48
CA LYS A 240 8.56 -4.44 -8.48
C LYS A 240 7.41 -5.36 -8.09
N CYS A 241 6.64 -4.91 -7.11
CA CYS A 241 5.46 -5.59 -6.59
C CYS A 241 4.24 -4.75 -6.92
N HIS A 242 3.40 -5.21 -7.83
CA HIS A 242 2.07 -4.67 -8.10
C HIS A 242 1.08 -5.42 -7.24
N PHE A 243 0.19 -4.71 -6.57
CA PHE A 243 -0.72 -5.35 -5.63
C PHE A 243 -2.05 -4.62 -5.60
N MET A 244 -3.11 -5.36 -5.28
CA MET A 244 -4.41 -4.79 -4.96
C MET A 244 -4.69 -4.91 -3.47
N THR A 245 -5.01 -3.78 -2.84
CA THR A 245 -5.28 -3.69 -1.41
C THR A 245 -6.73 -3.32 -1.13
N GLY A 246 -7.31 -3.92 -0.10
CA GLY A 246 -8.58 -3.49 0.48
C GLY A 246 -8.42 -2.14 1.19
N THR A 247 -9.35 -1.23 0.99
CA THR A 247 -9.22 0.14 1.50
C THR A 247 -9.71 0.29 2.94
N LYS A 248 -10.32 -0.75 3.53
CA LYS A 248 -10.78 -0.73 4.92
C LYS A 248 -9.77 -1.31 5.91
N SER A 249 -9.22 -2.49 5.62
CA SER A 249 -8.25 -3.22 6.48
C SER A 249 -6.81 -3.18 5.97
N ASN A 250 -6.57 -2.69 4.74
CA ASN A 250 -5.27 -2.79 4.06
C ASN A 250 -4.82 -4.22 3.72
N ILE A 251 -5.74 -5.19 3.63
CA ILE A 251 -5.45 -6.55 3.20
C ILE A 251 -5.05 -6.60 1.71
N VAL A 252 -4.00 -7.35 1.36
CA VAL A 252 -3.61 -7.53 -0.04
C VAL A 252 -4.35 -8.74 -0.63
N SER A 253 -5.18 -8.50 -1.64
CA SER A 253 -6.03 -9.54 -2.25
C SER A 253 -5.37 -10.25 -3.42
N SER A 254 -4.56 -9.53 -4.21
CA SER A 254 -3.83 -10.07 -5.36
C SER A 254 -2.49 -9.38 -5.52
N VAL A 255 -1.51 -10.08 -6.10
CA VAL A 255 -0.16 -9.58 -6.28
C VAL A 255 0.46 -10.10 -7.57
N LYS A 256 1.28 -9.27 -8.21
CA LYS A 256 2.09 -9.61 -9.36
C LYS A 256 3.49 -9.03 -9.19
N ILE A 257 4.50 -9.86 -9.36
CA ILE A 257 5.90 -9.45 -9.23
C ILE A 257 6.54 -9.36 -10.61
N THR A 258 7.08 -8.18 -10.94
CA THR A 258 7.72 -7.89 -12.21
C THR A 258 9.08 -7.25 -11.99
N THR A 259 9.84 -7.05 -13.07
CA THR A 259 11.12 -6.34 -13.03
C THR A 259 10.90 -4.83 -12.93
N GLU A 260 11.97 -4.10 -12.65
CA GLU A 260 11.98 -2.63 -12.56
C GLU A 260 11.59 -1.91 -13.87
N PHE A 261 11.70 -2.59 -15.02
CA PHE A 261 11.45 -2.01 -16.34
C PHE A 261 10.00 -2.18 -16.81
N ASP A 262 9.24 -3.06 -16.18
CA ASP A 262 7.87 -3.35 -16.57
C ASP A 262 6.96 -2.19 -16.17
N ASN A 263 6.03 -1.83 -17.06
CA ASN A 263 5.09 -0.75 -16.79
C ASN A 263 4.01 -1.20 -15.81
N ASP A 264 3.44 -0.26 -15.07
CA ASP A 264 2.44 -0.56 -14.03
C ASP A 264 1.05 -0.79 -14.64
N SER A 265 0.68 0.01 -15.63
CA SER A 265 -0.65 0.00 -16.25
C SER A 265 -1.10 -1.38 -16.78
N PRO A 266 -0.26 -2.19 -17.44
CA PRO A 266 -0.65 -3.49 -18.00
C PRO A 266 -0.95 -4.58 -16.96
N GLU A 267 -0.52 -4.41 -15.71
CA GLU A 267 -0.68 -5.43 -14.66
C GLU A 267 -2.05 -5.33 -13.97
N LEU A 268 -2.77 -4.22 -14.15
CA LEU A 268 -4.07 -3.98 -13.53
C LEU A 268 -5.13 -5.02 -13.90
N PRO A 269 -5.31 -5.42 -15.18
CA PRO A 269 -6.36 -6.36 -15.55
C PRO A 269 -6.26 -7.72 -14.86
N GLU A 270 -5.06 -8.27 -14.71
CA GLU A 270 -4.84 -9.55 -14.03
C GLU A 270 -5.21 -9.44 -12.55
N LEU A 271 -4.69 -8.42 -11.86
CA LEU A 271 -4.95 -8.19 -10.44
C LEU A 271 -6.43 -7.98 -10.14
N VAL A 272 -7.13 -7.21 -10.99
CA VAL A 272 -8.56 -6.94 -10.84
C VAL A 272 -9.39 -8.20 -11.00
N LYS A 273 -9.11 -9.01 -12.01
CA LYS A 273 -9.83 -10.27 -12.24
C LYS A 273 -9.63 -11.25 -11.09
N THR A 274 -8.39 -11.45 -10.64
CA THR A 274 -8.11 -12.35 -9.50
C THR A 274 -8.81 -11.93 -8.22
N THR A 275 -8.90 -10.63 -7.93
CA THR A 275 -9.65 -10.18 -6.74
C THR A 275 -11.15 -10.32 -6.93
N ALA A 276 -11.69 -10.03 -8.12
CA ALA A 276 -13.12 -10.15 -8.40
C ALA A 276 -13.64 -11.61 -8.31
N GLU A 277 -12.76 -12.60 -8.50
CA GLU A 277 -13.11 -14.03 -8.29
C GLU A 277 -13.51 -14.34 -6.84
N HIS A 278 -13.06 -13.52 -5.87
CA HIS A 278 -13.23 -13.81 -4.45
C HIS A 278 -13.91 -12.70 -3.64
N PHE A 279 -13.97 -11.47 -4.16
CA PHE A 279 -14.48 -10.29 -3.48
C PHE A 279 -15.56 -9.58 -4.31
N ASP A 280 -16.60 -9.09 -3.63
CA ASP A 280 -17.63 -8.22 -4.23
C ASP A 280 -17.11 -6.79 -4.34
N MET A 281 -16.47 -6.49 -5.47
CA MET A 281 -15.79 -5.22 -5.72
C MET A 281 -16.79 -4.13 -6.13
N LYS A 282 -16.86 -3.06 -5.33
CA LYS A 282 -17.69 -1.88 -5.61
C LYS A 282 -16.93 -0.77 -6.30
N GLU A 283 -15.72 -0.48 -5.83
CA GLU A 283 -14.92 0.64 -6.30
C GLU A 283 -13.45 0.23 -6.41
N VAL A 284 -12.77 0.74 -7.46
CA VAL A 284 -11.32 0.57 -7.63
C VAL A 284 -10.68 1.92 -7.87
N SER A 285 -9.77 2.31 -6.98
CA SER A 285 -9.00 3.56 -7.09
C SER A 285 -7.56 3.28 -7.52
N ALA A 286 -7.06 4.01 -8.52
CA ALA A 286 -5.71 3.84 -9.05
C ALA A 286 -5.06 5.18 -9.43
N ASP A 287 -3.73 5.24 -9.40
CA ASP A 287 -3.01 6.42 -9.89
C ASP A 287 -3.30 6.70 -11.37
N LYS A 288 -3.16 7.96 -11.77
CA LYS A 288 -3.23 8.43 -13.17
C LYS A 288 -2.33 7.65 -14.13
N ALA A 289 -1.25 7.02 -13.64
CA ALA A 289 -0.41 6.10 -14.42
C ALA A 289 -1.19 4.89 -14.98
N TYR A 290 -2.22 4.42 -14.28
CA TYR A 290 -3.08 3.30 -14.68
C TYR A 290 -4.22 3.71 -15.64
N LEU A 291 -4.31 4.99 -16.01
CA LEU A 291 -5.36 5.49 -16.90
C LEU A 291 -5.20 4.91 -18.31
N GLY A 292 -6.09 3.99 -18.67
CA GLY A 292 -6.19 3.40 -19.99
C GLY A 292 -7.61 2.87 -20.24
N LYS A 293 -8.04 2.88 -21.51
CA LYS A 293 -9.39 2.43 -21.90
C LYS A 293 -9.66 1.00 -21.45
N GLU A 294 -8.70 0.11 -21.68
CA GLU A 294 -8.78 -1.31 -21.31
C GLU A 294 -8.85 -1.51 -19.79
N ASN A 295 -8.08 -0.73 -19.02
CA ASN A 295 -8.11 -0.79 -17.56
C ASN A 295 -9.46 -0.35 -16.98
N LEU A 296 -10.00 0.77 -17.49
CA LEU A 296 -11.32 1.25 -17.08
C LEU A 296 -12.42 0.23 -17.44
N GLN A 297 -12.31 -0.38 -18.62
CA GLN A 297 -13.25 -1.41 -19.05
C GLN A 297 -13.16 -2.65 -18.17
N THR A 298 -11.94 -3.12 -17.84
CA THR A 298 -11.75 -4.31 -16.99
C THR A 298 -12.36 -4.12 -15.60
N ILE A 299 -12.22 -2.94 -15.01
CA ILE A 299 -12.84 -2.63 -13.71
C ILE A 299 -14.37 -2.63 -13.83
N ASN A 300 -14.92 -2.06 -14.91
CA ASN A 300 -16.35 -2.03 -15.15
C ASN A 300 -16.93 -3.43 -15.44
N ASP A 301 -16.19 -4.29 -16.13
CA ASP A 301 -16.62 -5.64 -16.50
C ASP A 301 -16.77 -6.56 -15.27
N VAL A 302 -16.00 -6.32 -14.21
CA VAL A 302 -16.16 -7.00 -12.92
C VAL A 302 -17.22 -6.37 -12.02
N GLY A 303 -17.98 -5.38 -12.52
CA GLY A 303 -19.06 -4.71 -11.79
C GLY A 303 -18.62 -3.57 -10.86
N ALA A 304 -17.32 -3.24 -10.82
CA ALA A 304 -16.79 -2.18 -9.98
C ALA A 304 -16.74 -0.82 -10.71
N SER A 305 -16.80 0.27 -9.94
CA SER A 305 -16.66 1.64 -10.47
C SER A 305 -15.19 2.08 -10.46
N PRO A 306 -14.60 2.48 -11.60
CA PRO A 306 -13.22 2.93 -11.66
C PRO A 306 -13.06 4.41 -11.28
N TYR A 307 -12.17 4.67 -10.32
CA TYR A 307 -11.75 6.01 -9.91
C TYR A 307 -10.28 6.23 -10.24
N ILE A 308 -10.00 6.57 -11.50
CA ILE A 308 -8.67 6.89 -12.02
C ILE A 308 -8.67 8.31 -12.60
N PRO A 309 -7.84 9.25 -12.10
CA PRO A 309 -7.87 10.63 -12.56
C PRO A 309 -7.43 10.79 -14.02
N PHE A 310 -8.13 11.63 -14.79
CA PHE A 310 -7.77 11.89 -16.18
C PHE A 310 -6.54 12.81 -16.31
N LYS A 311 -5.68 12.55 -17.29
CA LYS A 311 -4.53 13.41 -17.64
C LYS A 311 -5.03 14.73 -18.24
N SER A 312 -4.26 15.81 -18.09
CA SER A 312 -4.65 17.15 -18.61
C SER A 312 -4.87 17.18 -20.12
N ASN A 313 -4.20 16.30 -20.86
CA ASN A 313 -4.34 16.13 -22.30
C ASN A 313 -5.37 15.06 -22.71
N SER A 314 -6.12 14.49 -21.75
CA SER A 314 -7.14 13.48 -22.06
C SER A 314 -8.32 14.14 -22.76
N GLN A 315 -8.78 13.50 -23.83
CA GLN A 315 -9.94 13.97 -24.60
C GLN A 315 -11.15 13.07 -24.34
N PRO A 316 -12.38 13.61 -24.34
CA PRO A 316 -13.60 12.83 -24.15
C PRO A 316 -13.93 11.94 -25.36
N ASN A 317 -13.42 12.29 -26.55
CA ASN A 317 -13.78 11.66 -27.82
C ASN A 317 -12.76 10.55 -28.20
N GLY A 318 -13.25 9.50 -28.86
CA GLY A 318 -12.39 8.45 -29.46
C GLY A 318 -12.18 7.18 -28.64
N ASN A 319 -12.58 7.15 -27.36
CA ASN A 319 -12.29 6.03 -26.44
C ASN A 319 -13.52 5.26 -25.93
N GLY A 320 -14.68 5.46 -26.55
CA GLY A 320 -15.94 4.75 -26.22
C GLY A 320 -16.79 5.43 -25.14
N MET A 321 -17.98 4.88 -24.90
CA MET A 321 -19.01 5.49 -24.04
C MET A 321 -18.60 5.53 -22.57
N LEU A 322 -17.99 4.46 -22.05
CA LEU A 322 -17.49 4.40 -20.67
C LEU A 322 -16.46 5.48 -20.39
N TRP A 323 -15.44 5.61 -21.25
CA TRP A 323 -14.42 6.65 -21.14
C TRP A 323 -15.05 8.04 -21.10
N LYS A 324 -15.98 8.33 -22.03
CA LYS A 324 -16.66 9.62 -22.09
C LYS A 324 -17.47 9.92 -20.83
N LYS A 325 -18.20 8.93 -20.30
CA LYS A 325 -18.96 9.03 -19.06
C LYS A 325 -18.04 9.37 -17.87
N LEU A 326 -16.97 8.60 -17.69
CA LEU A 326 -16.02 8.78 -16.60
C LEU A 326 -15.25 10.11 -16.71
N TYR A 327 -14.88 10.52 -17.93
CA TYR A 327 -14.23 11.80 -18.19
C TYR A 327 -15.12 12.97 -17.77
N HIS A 328 -16.39 12.97 -18.21
CA HIS A 328 -17.33 14.03 -17.83
C HIS A 328 -17.65 14.00 -16.33
N TYR A 329 -17.75 12.83 -15.72
CA TYR A 329 -17.88 12.72 -14.27
C TYR A 329 -16.69 13.35 -13.54
N PHE A 330 -15.45 13.05 -13.95
CA PHE A 330 -14.24 13.65 -13.38
C PHE A 330 -14.17 15.18 -13.55
N MET A 331 -14.66 15.71 -14.67
CA MET A 331 -14.60 17.15 -14.98
C MET A 331 -15.74 17.97 -14.39
N LEU A 332 -16.96 17.42 -14.36
CA LEU A 332 -18.15 18.14 -13.91
C LEU A 332 -18.48 17.89 -12.43
N LYS A 333 -18.04 16.74 -11.88
CA LYS A 333 -18.30 16.32 -10.50
C LYS A 333 -16.99 15.98 -9.78
N ASN A 334 -16.01 16.88 -9.91
CA ASN A 334 -14.66 16.63 -9.42
C ASN A 334 -14.60 16.38 -7.91
N GLU A 335 -15.35 17.14 -7.10
CA GLU A 335 -15.38 16.97 -5.64
C GLU A 335 -15.86 15.59 -5.23
N GLU A 336 -16.98 15.13 -5.82
CA GLU A 336 -17.54 13.79 -5.61
C GLU A 336 -16.52 12.71 -6.02
N PHE A 337 -15.93 12.85 -7.21
CA PHE A 337 -14.88 11.95 -7.68
C PHE A 337 -13.70 11.87 -6.70
N MET A 338 -13.25 13.01 -6.18
CA MET A 338 -12.11 13.06 -5.26
C MET A 338 -12.40 12.36 -3.94
N GLN A 339 -13.65 12.40 -3.43
CA GLN A 339 -14.03 11.67 -2.22
C GLN A 339 -13.80 10.15 -2.34
N HIS A 340 -14.13 9.57 -3.49
CA HIS A 340 -13.86 8.16 -3.78
C HIS A 340 -12.38 7.91 -4.06
N TYR A 341 -11.75 8.76 -4.87
CA TYR A 341 -10.34 8.64 -5.24
C TYR A 341 -9.40 8.70 -4.03
N HIS A 342 -9.75 9.45 -2.97
CA HIS A 342 -8.95 9.53 -1.75
C HIS A 342 -8.68 8.16 -1.10
N LYS A 343 -9.52 7.14 -1.35
CA LYS A 343 -9.27 5.77 -0.89
C LYS A 343 -7.96 5.18 -1.43
N ARG A 344 -7.41 5.71 -2.54
CA ARG A 344 -6.09 5.34 -3.10
C ARG A 344 -4.95 5.44 -2.09
N SER A 345 -4.99 6.38 -1.14
CA SER A 345 -3.92 6.55 -0.15
C SER A 345 -3.74 5.34 0.77
N ASN A 346 -4.72 4.45 0.84
CA ASN A 346 -4.59 3.17 1.55
C ASN A 346 -3.54 2.25 0.92
N ALA A 347 -3.28 2.35 -0.38
CA ALA A 347 -2.20 1.60 -1.02
C ALA A 347 -0.82 2.06 -0.52
N GLU A 348 -0.59 3.37 -0.37
CA GLU A 348 0.64 3.90 0.24
C GLU A 348 0.80 3.45 1.70
N THR A 349 -0.31 3.42 2.44
CA THR A 349 -0.32 2.92 3.82
C THR A 349 0.04 1.44 3.90
N THR A 350 -0.51 0.63 2.99
CA THR A 350 -0.18 -0.80 2.85
C THR A 350 1.31 -1.01 2.57
N VAL A 351 1.88 -0.23 1.65
CA VAL A 351 3.33 -0.26 1.36
C VAL A 351 4.14 0.09 2.59
N HIS A 352 3.75 1.13 3.32
CA HIS A 352 4.42 1.53 4.55
C HIS A 352 4.36 0.42 5.60
N MET A 353 3.20 -0.20 5.83
CA MET A 353 3.05 -1.31 6.77
C MET A 353 3.99 -2.48 6.44
N ILE A 354 4.01 -2.92 5.17
CA ILE A 354 4.88 -4.02 4.72
C ILE A 354 6.35 -3.66 4.93
N LYS A 355 6.78 -2.47 4.48
CA LYS A 355 8.20 -2.09 4.50
C LYS A 355 8.71 -1.76 5.89
N SER A 356 7.89 -1.15 6.74
CA SER A 356 8.27 -0.83 8.12
C SER A 356 8.43 -2.09 8.95
N LYS A 357 7.63 -3.13 8.69
CA LYS A 357 7.65 -4.37 9.47
C LYS A 357 8.62 -5.42 8.93
N PHE A 358 8.65 -5.61 7.62
CA PHE A 358 9.43 -6.69 6.97
C PHE A 358 10.61 -6.16 6.13
N GLY A 359 10.87 -4.86 6.20
CA GLY A 359 11.96 -4.19 5.51
C GLY A 359 11.68 -3.89 4.04
N ASP A 360 12.32 -2.83 3.54
CA ASP A 360 12.28 -2.38 2.14
C ASP A 360 13.18 -3.20 1.19
N ARG A 361 14.10 -3.99 1.74
CA ARG A 361 15.13 -4.72 1.00
C ARG A 361 14.84 -6.20 0.84
N VAL A 362 15.25 -6.76 -0.29
CA VAL A 362 15.30 -8.20 -0.55
C VAL A 362 16.73 -8.69 -0.36
N ARG A 363 16.93 -9.70 0.49
CA ARG A 363 18.27 -10.24 0.78
C ARG A 363 18.70 -11.32 -0.20
N SER A 364 17.74 -11.95 -0.89
CA SER A 364 17.99 -12.97 -1.89
C SER A 364 18.72 -12.43 -3.12
N LYS A 365 19.59 -13.24 -3.71
CA LYS A 365 20.41 -12.86 -4.89
C LYS A 365 19.85 -13.34 -6.23
N ASN A 366 19.24 -14.53 -6.22
CA ASN A 366 18.58 -15.12 -7.38
C ASN A 366 17.20 -14.48 -7.57
N TRP A 367 16.81 -14.21 -8.82
CA TRP A 367 15.52 -13.59 -9.17
C TRP A 367 14.32 -14.33 -8.58
N THR A 368 14.21 -15.65 -8.79
CA THR A 368 13.12 -16.48 -8.25
C THR A 368 13.07 -16.39 -6.73
N ALA A 369 14.23 -16.42 -6.07
CA ALA A 369 14.32 -16.25 -4.62
C ALA A 369 13.90 -14.86 -4.15
N GLN A 370 14.19 -13.82 -4.94
CA GLN A 370 13.73 -12.46 -4.65
C GLN A 370 12.21 -12.34 -4.78
N VAL A 371 11.62 -12.91 -5.83
CA VAL A 371 10.17 -12.96 -6.02
C VAL A 371 9.51 -13.69 -4.84
N ASN A 372 10.00 -14.88 -4.50
CA ASN A 372 9.46 -15.68 -3.40
C ASN A 372 9.63 -14.98 -2.04
N GLU A 373 10.72 -14.24 -1.82
CA GLU A 373 10.91 -13.42 -0.61
C GLU A 373 9.89 -12.28 -0.53
N VAL A 374 9.58 -11.60 -1.64
CA VAL A 374 8.56 -10.54 -1.68
C VAL A 374 7.17 -11.12 -1.45
N LEU A 375 6.82 -12.24 -2.09
CA LEU A 375 5.53 -12.92 -1.85
C LEU A 375 5.37 -13.31 -0.38
N CYS A 376 6.41 -13.89 0.25
CA CYS A 376 6.39 -14.17 1.68
C CYS A 376 6.15 -12.92 2.53
N LYS A 377 6.71 -11.75 2.18
CA LYS A 377 6.44 -10.50 2.91
C LYS A 377 4.97 -10.08 2.82
N VAL A 378 4.35 -10.24 1.65
CA VAL A 378 2.93 -9.95 1.44
C VAL A 378 2.06 -10.92 2.24
N ILE A 379 2.37 -12.21 2.24
CA ILE A 379 1.69 -13.21 3.08
C ILE A 379 1.81 -12.85 4.55
N CYS A 380 3.01 -12.47 5.02
CA CYS A 380 3.22 -12.05 6.40
C CYS A 380 2.36 -10.83 6.76
N HIS A 381 2.26 -9.85 5.85
CA HIS A 381 1.39 -8.68 6.02
C HIS A 381 -0.08 -9.08 6.14
N ASN A 382 -0.56 -9.94 5.26
CA ASN A 382 -1.95 -10.40 5.29
C ASN A 382 -2.31 -11.09 6.62
N ILE A 383 -1.46 -12.01 7.10
CA ILE A 383 -1.69 -12.70 8.39
C ILE A 383 -1.71 -11.69 9.54
N VAL A 384 -0.82 -10.69 9.54
CA VAL A 384 -0.82 -9.61 10.55
C VAL A 384 -2.11 -8.80 10.48
N VAL A 385 -2.57 -8.41 9.29
CA VAL A 385 -3.84 -7.69 9.12
C VAL A 385 -5.00 -8.51 9.67
N VAL A 386 -5.08 -9.80 9.34
CA VAL A 386 -6.11 -10.70 9.89
C VAL A 386 -6.06 -10.74 11.43
N ILE A 387 -4.88 -10.80 12.05
CA ILE A 387 -4.73 -10.76 13.51
C ILE A 387 -5.26 -9.45 14.10
N HIS A 388 -5.02 -8.32 13.44
CA HIS A 388 -5.58 -7.04 13.86
C HIS A 388 -7.12 -7.04 13.78
N GLU A 389 -7.66 -7.43 12.63
CA GLU A 389 -9.12 -7.49 12.40
C GLU A 389 -9.83 -8.52 13.30
N MET A 390 -9.15 -9.59 13.71
CA MET A 390 -9.67 -10.54 14.72
C MET A 390 -10.00 -9.85 16.05
N ASN A 391 -9.15 -8.91 16.47
CA ASN A 391 -9.32 -8.22 17.75
C ASN A 391 -10.21 -6.99 17.62
N GLU A 392 -10.17 -6.28 16.49
CA GLU A 392 -10.97 -5.07 16.26
C GLU A 392 -12.42 -5.39 15.83
N LEU A 393 -12.62 -6.37 14.94
CA LEU A 393 -13.94 -6.74 14.42
C LEU A 393 -14.50 -8.01 15.05
N GLY A 394 -13.73 -8.73 15.88
CA GLY A 394 -14.15 -9.99 16.50
C GLY A 394 -14.27 -11.16 15.50
N ILE A 395 -13.58 -11.08 14.37
CA ILE A 395 -13.64 -12.11 13.32
C ILE A 395 -12.86 -13.35 13.78
N SER A 396 -13.41 -14.55 13.55
CA SER A 396 -12.67 -15.80 13.67
C SER A 396 -12.27 -16.29 12.28
N PRO A 397 -10.99 -16.20 11.88
CA PRO A 397 -10.57 -16.58 10.55
C PRO A 397 -10.65 -18.10 10.40
N SER A 398 -11.61 -18.57 9.59
CA SER A 398 -11.60 -19.94 9.09
C SER A 398 -10.83 -19.96 7.77
N PHE A 399 -9.58 -20.44 7.80
CA PHE A 399 -8.83 -20.75 6.58
C PHE A 399 -9.24 -22.11 5.97
N ALA A 400 -10.25 -22.78 6.56
CA ALA A 400 -10.71 -24.11 6.21
C ALA A 400 -11.99 -24.08 5.37
N LEU A 401 -11.97 -23.49 4.18
CA LEU A 401 -13.09 -23.57 3.21
C LEU A 401 -12.60 -23.54 1.75
N ILE A 402 -11.68 -24.43 1.38
CA ILE A 402 -11.49 -24.83 -0.03
C ILE A 402 -11.51 -26.36 -0.08
N GLN A 403 -12.69 -26.95 0.14
CA GLN A 403 -12.92 -28.38 -0.09
C GLN A 403 -14.06 -28.67 -1.09
N GLU A 404 -14.79 -27.67 -1.59
CA GLU A 404 -16.04 -27.94 -2.31
C GLU A 404 -16.03 -27.71 -3.84
N SER A 405 -15.00 -27.14 -4.46
CA SER A 405 -15.05 -26.83 -5.91
C SER A 405 -14.31 -27.80 -6.83
N THR A 406 -13.60 -28.81 -6.32
CA THR A 406 -12.85 -29.78 -7.16
C THR A 406 -13.36 -31.22 -7.09
N ALA A 407 -14.41 -31.50 -6.33
CA ALA A 407 -14.97 -32.85 -6.17
C ALA A 407 -16.05 -33.22 -7.22
N ASN A 408 -16.58 -32.29 -8.01
CA ASN A 408 -17.73 -32.52 -8.89
C ASN A 408 -17.42 -32.63 -10.39
N ILE A 409 -16.17 -32.89 -10.81
CA ILE A 409 -15.82 -33.02 -12.25
C ILE A 409 -15.36 -34.44 -12.65
N THR A 410 -15.41 -35.43 -11.75
CA THR A 410 -14.99 -36.81 -12.09
C THR A 410 -16.04 -37.88 -11.81
N GLN A 411 -17.32 -37.60 -12.06
CA GLN A 411 -18.38 -38.63 -12.07
C GLN A 411 -19.25 -38.71 -13.33
N GLU A 412 -18.92 -37.99 -14.39
CA GLU A 412 -19.48 -38.26 -15.72
C GLU A 412 -18.38 -38.24 -16.77
N ILE A 413 -17.83 -39.43 -17.07
CA ILE A 413 -17.49 -40.02 -18.38
C ILE A 413 -16.96 -41.42 -18.13
#